data_AF-A0A6V7CWW9-F1
#
_entry.id   AF-A0A6V7CWW9-F1
#
_cell.length_a   1.000
_cell.length_b   1.000
_cell.length_c   1.000
_cell.angle_alpha   90.00
_cell.angle_beta   90.00
_cell.angle_gamma   90.00
#
_symmetry.space_group_name_H-M   'P 1'
#
loop_
_entity.id
_entity.type
_entity.pdbx_description
1 polymer ?
#
loop_
_entity_poly.entity_id
_entity_poly.type
_entity_poly.pdbx_seq_one_letter_code
_entity_poly.pdbx_strand_id
1 'polypeptide(L)'
;MLAHAQVHRRAQRLLPAGIDTVALLPAAPLQRWECSPLSALPLGREGRRGVIGLRLHAATAQALRTGGAGFLQAAQQHKARPGTAPTHSYGPWQRLNNGSYWTRSTDALLGVLLAAEEAAVWLLWQQPDAAGPGNGRWLR
;
A
#
# COMPACT_ATOMS: atom_id res chain seq x y z
N MET A 1 -2.93 -23.06 -6.33
CA MET A 1 -1.95 -22.25 -5.56
C MET A 1 -1.32 -21.09 -6.36
N LEU A 2 -1.17 -21.16 -7.69
CA LEU A 2 -0.57 -20.08 -8.52
C LEU A 2 -1.24 -18.70 -8.37
N ALA A 3 -2.56 -18.65 -8.20
CA ALA A 3 -3.30 -17.39 -8.04
C ALA A 3 -2.85 -16.60 -6.78
N HIS A 4 -2.54 -17.28 -5.67
CA HIS A 4 -2.11 -16.62 -4.44
C HIS A 4 -0.73 -15.96 -4.60
N ALA A 5 0.22 -16.65 -5.25
CA ALA A 5 1.54 -16.09 -5.52
C ALA A 5 1.49 -14.91 -6.49
N GLN A 6 0.59 -14.97 -7.49
CA GLN A 6 0.37 -13.85 -8.42
C GLN A 6 -0.25 -12.63 -7.72
N VAL A 7 -1.26 -12.84 -6.88
CA VAL A 7 -1.89 -11.78 -6.10
C VAL A 7 -0.87 -11.17 -5.12
N HIS A 8 -0.09 -11.99 -4.42
CA HIS A 8 0.99 -11.52 -3.53
C HIS A 8 2.01 -10.64 -4.29
N ARG A 9 2.54 -11.12 -5.42
CA ARG A 9 3.50 -10.34 -6.23
C ARG A 9 2.92 -9.03 -6.74
N ARG A 10 1.64 -8.98 -7.10
CA ARG A 10 0.99 -7.75 -7.56
C ARG A 10 0.74 -6.79 -6.41
N ALA A 11 0.24 -7.28 -5.28
CA ALA A 11 0.04 -6.46 -4.09
C ALA A 11 1.38 -5.88 -3.59
N GLN A 12 2.46 -6.67 -3.61
CA GLN A 12 3.81 -6.23 -3.29
C GLN A 12 4.29 -5.07 -4.18
N ARG A 13 3.96 -5.08 -5.48
CA ARG A 13 4.29 -3.98 -6.41
C ARG A 13 3.50 -2.70 -6.17
N LEU A 14 2.36 -2.81 -5.49
CA LEU A 14 1.51 -1.67 -5.15
C LEU A 14 1.87 -1.08 -3.78
N LEU A 15 2.76 -1.70 -3.00
CA LEU A 15 3.18 -1.17 -1.72
C LEU A 15 4.24 -0.05 -1.85
N PRO A 16 4.37 0.82 -0.83
CA PRO A 16 5.52 1.70 -0.68
C PRO A 16 6.86 0.96 -0.82
N ALA A 17 7.85 1.63 -1.41
CA ALA A 17 9.20 1.11 -1.47
C ALA A 17 9.78 0.85 -0.06
N GLY A 18 10.56 -0.22 0.09
CA GLY A 18 11.15 -0.62 1.37
C GLY A 18 10.24 -1.48 2.26
N ILE A 19 9.00 -1.76 1.83
CA ILE A 19 8.13 -2.72 2.51
C ILE A 19 8.27 -4.08 1.85
N ASP A 20 8.79 -5.06 2.58
CA ASP A 20 8.81 -6.45 2.15
C ASP A 20 7.71 -7.25 2.86
N THR A 21 7.05 -8.12 2.12
CA THR A 21 5.99 -8.99 2.64
C THR A 21 6.23 -10.45 2.27
N VAL A 22 5.80 -11.36 3.15
CA VAL A 22 6.09 -12.80 3.04
C VAL A 22 4.85 -13.65 2.75
N ALA A 23 3.65 -13.14 3.05
CA ALA A 23 2.43 -13.90 2.86
C ALA A 23 1.21 -13.00 2.73
N LEU A 24 0.14 -13.54 2.14
CA LEU A 24 -1.19 -12.97 2.22
C LEU A 24 -1.81 -13.31 3.58
N LEU A 25 -2.44 -12.34 4.22
CA LEU A 25 -3.25 -12.56 5.40
C LEU A 25 -4.67 -12.96 4.98
N PRO A 26 -5.36 -13.80 5.76
CA PRO A 26 -6.80 -13.98 5.58
C PRO A 26 -7.50 -12.62 5.69
N ALA A 27 -8.56 -12.42 4.91
CA ALA A 27 -9.31 -11.16 4.89
C ALA A 27 -9.73 -10.77 6.31
N ALA A 28 -9.18 -9.68 6.85
CA ALA A 28 -9.56 -9.15 8.16
C ALA A 28 -10.61 -8.04 8.00
N PRO A 29 -11.32 -7.68 9.09
CA PRO A 29 -12.64 -7.10 9.00
C PRO A 29 -12.59 -5.63 8.58
N LEU A 30 -13.40 -5.31 7.57
CA LEU A 30 -13.64 -4.00 6.98
C LEU A 30 -14.10 -2.92 7.99
N GLN A 31 -14.46 -3.31 9.22
CA GLN A 31 -15.05 -2.41 10.22
C GLN A 31 -14.07 -1.37 10.78
N ARG A 32 -12.77 -1.70 10.90
CA ARG A 32 -11.76 -0.71 11.34
C ARG A 32 -11.45 0.35 10.29
N TRP A 33 -11.77 0.07 9.03
CA TRP A 33 -11.48 0.96 7.90
C TRP A 33 -12.36 2.20 7.89
N GLU A 34 -13.68 2.04 8.08
CA GLU A 34 -14.64 3.14 7.95
C GLU A 34 -14.37 4.26 8.95
N CYS A 35 -13.77 3.93 10.10
CA CYS A 35 -13.36 4.88 11.13
C CYS A 35 -11.89 5.37 11.00
N SER A 36 -11.17 5.00 9.94
CA SER A 36 -9.75 5.33 9.77
C SER A 36 -9.54 6.63 8.95
N PRO A 37 -8.39 7.33 9.08
CA PRO A 37 -8.06 8.48 8.22
C PRO A 37 -8.08 8.18 6.73
N LEU A 38 -7.94 6.90 6.35
CA LEU A 38 -8.01 6.49 4.97
C LEU A 38 -9.46 6.46 4.43
N SER A 39 -10.49 6.43 5.27
CA SER A 39 -11.89 6.56 4.82
C SER A 39 -12.23 7.97 4.33
N ALA A 40 -11.42 8.97 4.70
CA ALA A 40 -11.53 10.35 4.25
C ALA A 40 -10.83 10.61 2.90
N LEU A 41 -10.06 9.64 2.39
CA LEU A 41 -9.54 9.74 1.03
C LEU A 41 -10.70 9.81 0.04
N PRO A 42 -10.53 10.43 -1.15
CA PRO A 42 -11.51 10.43 -2.23
C PRO A 42 -11.61 9.05 -2.87
N LEU A 43 -11.64 8.00 -2.04
CA LEU A 43 -11.89 6.62 -2.40
C LEU A 43 -13.39 6.42 -2.68
N GLY A 44 -13.96 7.32 -3.50
CA GLY A 44 -15.37 7.61 -3.71
C GLY A 44 -16.36 6.46 -3.47
N ARG A 45 -17.56 6.80 -3.01
CA ARG A 45 -18.60 5.80 -2.70
C ARG A 45 -19.02 4.94 -3.91
N GLU A 46 -18.70 5.39 -5.12
CA GLU A 46 -19.00 4.72 -6.39
C GLU A 46 -17.71 4.12 -6.99
N GLY A 47 -17.69 2.79 -7.19
CA GLY A 47 -16.56 2.05 -7.76
C GLY A 47 -16.19 0.77 -7.00
N ARG A 48 -15.38 -0.10 -7.64
CA ARG A 48 -14.93 -1.37 -7.03
C ARG A 48 -13.78 -1.13 -6.06
N ARG A 49 -14.04 -1.32 -4.77
CA ARG A 49 -13.02 -1.24 -3.72
C ARG A 49 -12.59 -2.61 -3.21
N GLY A 50 -11.41 -2.70 -2.63
CA GLY A 50 -10.98 -3.89 -1.92
C GLY A 50 -9.89 -3.61 -0.91
N VAL A 51 -9.73 -4.57 0.01
CA VAL A 51 -8.65 -4.60 0.99
C VAL A 51 -7.94 -5.93 0.86
N ILE A 52 -6.63 -5.92 1.02
CA ILE A 52 -5.85 -7.14 1.16
C ILE A 52 -4.80 -6.96 2.25
N GLY A 53 -4.74 -7.94 3.15
CA GLY A 53 -3.73 -7.98 4.20
C GLY A 53 -2.51 -8.73 3.71
N LEU A 54 -1.34 -8.25 4.09
CA LEU A 54 -0.06 -8.89 3.84
C LEU A 54 0.72 -8.96 5.14
N ARG A 55 1.40 -10.08 5.36
CA ARG A 55 2.33 -10.27 6.47
C ARG A 55 3.64 -9.59 6.12
N LEU A 56 4.09 -8.66 6.96
CA LEU A 56 5.40 -8.03 6.82
C LEU A 56 6.53 -9.04 7.03
N HIS A 57 7.63 -8.86 6.31
CA HIS A 57 8.87 -9.54 6.65
C HIS A 57 9.36 -9.08 8.03
N ALA A 58 9.95 -9.98 8.82
CA ALA A 58 10.38 -9.68 10.19
C ALA A 58 11.33 -8.48 10.27
N ALA A 59 12.28 -8.38 9.32
CA ALA A 59 13.19 -7.25 9.23
C ALA A 59 12.46 -5.92 8.97
N THR A 60 11.47 -5.91 8.07
CA THR A 60 10.66 -4.73 7.77
C THR A 60 9.79 -4.32 8.97
N ALA A 61 9.15 -5.29 9.64
CA ALA A 61 8.38 -5.03 10.84
C ALA A 61 9.26 -4.42 11.95
N GLN A 62 10.47 -4.95 12.15
CA GLN A 62 11.41 -4.41 13.12
C GLN A 62 11.88 -3.01 12.75
N ALA A 63 12.21 -2.76 11.47
CA ALA A 63 12.61 -1.44 10.99
C ALA A 63 11.49 -0.40 11.12
N LEU A 64 10.23 -0.81 10.96
CA LEU A 64 9.07 0.04 11.21
C LEU A 64 8.84 0.34 12.69
N ARG A 65 9.08 -0.61 13.59
CA ARG A 65 8.99 -0.37 15.04
C ARG A 65 10.07 0.59 15.53
N THR A 66 11.29 0.46 15.01
CA THR A 66 12.44 1.29 15.45
C THR A 66 12.49 2.64 14.74
N GLY A 67 12.27 2.66 13.43
CA GLY A 67 12.39 3.87 12.60
C GLY A 67 11.07 4.57 12.30
N GLY A 68 9.94 3.97 12.68
CA GLY A 68 8.61 4.52 12.46
C GLY A 68 8.36 4.91 10.99
N ALA A 69 7.70 6.05 10.81
CA ALA A 69 7.47 6.63 9.48
C ALA A 69 8.76 7.09 8.77
N GLY A 70 9.85 7.35 9.51
CA GLY A 70 11.11 7.81 8.95
C GLY A 70 11.79 6.75 8.08
N PHE A 71 11.64 5.46 8.44
CA PHE A 71 12.13 4.34 7.64
C PHE A 71 11.58 4.37 6.21
N LEU A 72 10.27 4.55 6.04
CA LEU A 72 9.64 4.59 4.72
C LEU A 72 9.96 5.87 3.96
N GLN A 73 10.08 7.01 4.66
CA GLN A 73 10.45 8.25 4.01
C GLN A 73 11.88 8.17 3.44
N ALA A 74 12.83 7.59 4.18
CA ALA A 74 14.19 7.34 3.72
C ALA A 74 14.22 6.35 2.55
N ALA A 75 13.44 5.26 2.61
CA ALA A 75 13.35 4.29 1.52
C ALA A 75 12.81 4.91 0.22
N GLN A 76 11.85 5.83 0.32
CA GLN A 76 11.33 6.59 -0.83
C GLN A 76 12.36 7.58 -1.40
N GLN A 77 13.08 8.29 -0.53
CA GLN A 77 14.13 9.24 -0.95
C GLN A 77 15.30 8.54 -1.66
N HIS A 78 15.74 7.38 -1.16
CA HIS A 78 16.78 6.58 -1.82
C HIS A 78 16.38 6.15 -3.23
N LYS A 79 15.10 5.86 -3.47
CA LYS A 79 14.59 5.46 -4.78
C LYS A 79 14.34 6.65 -5.72
N ALA A 80 14.13 7.84 -5.18
CA ALA A 80 13.95 9.08 -5.95
C ALA A 80 15.28 9.73 -6.38
N ARG A 81 16.43 9.15 -6.03
CA ARG A 81 17.75 9.71 -6.35
C ARG A 81 17.99 9.72 -7.87
N PRO A 82 18.34 10.87 -8.49
CA PRO A 82 18.47 10.99 -9.94
C PRO A 82 19.68 10.19 -10.43
N GLY A 83 19.46 9.28 -11.38
CA GLY A 83 20.51 8.45 -12.00
C GLY A 83 20.09 7.01 -12.32
N THR A 84 18.99 6.52 -11.74
CA THR A 84 18.37 5.26 -12.15
C THR A 84 17.14 5.55 -13.01
N ALA A 85 17.15 5.09 -14.27
CA ALA A 85 16.00 5.20 -15.15
C ALA A 85 14.75 4.63 -14.44
N PRO A 86 13.60 5.34 -14.42
CA PRO A 86 12.43 4.88 -13.70
C PRO A 86 11.76 3.74 -14.48
N THR A 87 12.26 2.51 -14.34
CA THR A 87 11.69 1.35 -15.04
C THR A 87 10.35 0.91 -14.45
N HIS A 88 9.99 1.35 -13.23
CA HIS A 88 8.68 1.08 -12.63
C HIS A 88 8.20 2.25 -11.77
N SER A 89 7.07 2.84 -12.17
CA SER A 89 6.39 3.98 -11.54
C SER A 89 5.67 3.58 -10.25
N TYR A 90 6.43 3.29 -9.19
CA TYR A 90 5.90 3.41 -7.83
C TYR A 90 5.60 4.90 -7.61
N GLY A 91 4.32 5.28 -7.48
CA GLY A 91 3.97 6.67 -7.20
C GLY A 91 4.54 7.10 -5.83
N PRO A 92 4.77 8.41 -5.60
CA PRO A 92 5.19 8.88 -4.29
C PRO A 92 4.12 8.52 -3.25
N TRP A 93 4.54 8.06 -2.08
CA TRP A 93 3.63 7.75 -0.98
C TRP A 93 3.70 8.88 0.05
N GLN A 94 2.57 9.49 0.33
CA GLN A 94 2.43 10.55 1.33
C GLN A 94 1.81 9.99 2.60
N ARG A 95 2.31 10.45 3.74
CA ARG A 95 1.76 10.11 5.06
C ARG A 95 0.53 10.97 5.33
N LEU A 96 -0.56 10.35 5.78
CA LEU A 96 -1.82 11.05 6.07
C LEU A 96 -1.94 11.54 7.52
N ASN A 97 -1.49 10.73 8.50
CA ASN A 97 -1.49 11.06 9.93
C ASN A 97 -0.56 10.10 10.69
N ASN A 98 -0.37 10.27 12.02
CA ASN A 98 0.14 9.38 13.09
C ASN A 98 1.16 8.27 12.75
N GLY A 99 1.90 8.39 11.65
CA GLY A 99 2.91 7.45 11.19
C GLY A 99 2.41 6.23 10.42
N SER A 100 1.17 5.79 10.66
CA SER A 100 0.72 4.45 10.25
C SER A 100 -0.07 4.42 8.95
N TYR A 101 -0.67 5.55 8.56
CA TYR A 101 -1.49 5.66 7.35
C TYR A 101 -0.76 6.40 6.23
N TRP A 102 -0.74 5.77 5.05
CA TRP A 102 -0.08 6.28 3.87
C TRP A 102 -1.02 6.21 2.67
N THR A 103 -0.92 7.16 1.76
CA THR A 103 -1.66 7.18 0.49
C THR A 103 -0.70 7.41 -0.66
N ARG A 104 -1.06 6.93 -1.85
CA ARG A 104 -0.35 7.30 -3.07
C ARG A 104 -0.71 8.73 -3.46
N SER A 105 0.30 9.58 -3.57
CA SER A 105 0.15 11.02 -3.75
C SER A 105 -0.39 11.43 -5.12
N THR A 106 -0.35 10.55 -6.12
CA THR A 106 -0.73 10.88 -7.50
C THR A 106 -2.23 10.87 -7.72
N ASP A 107 -2.93 9.96 -7.06
CA ASP A 107 -4.33 9.67 -7.33
C ASP A 107 -5.18 9.52 -6.06
N ALA A 108 -4.55 9.34 -4.90
CA ALA A 108 -5.21 9.02 -3.63
C ALA A 108 -6.17 7.82 -3.72
N LEU A 109 -5.98 6.95 -4.72
CA LEU A 109 -6.79 5.76 -4.98
C LEU A 109 -6.21 4.49 -4.34
N LEU A 110 -4.98 4.60 -3.82
CA LEU A 110 -4.27 3.56 -3.08
C LEU A 110 -3.93 4.06 -1.67
N GLY A 111 -4.31 3.27 -0.69
CA GLY A 111 -4.05 3.51 0.73
C GLY A 111 -3.34 2.33 1.38
N VAL A 112 -2.46 2.60 2.32
CA VAL A 112 -1.78 1.57 3.12
C VAL A 112 -1.88 1.92 4.60
N LEU A 113 -2.26 0.93 5.40
CA LEU A 113 -2.14 0.95 6.85
C LEU A 113 -1.02 0.00 7.29
N LEU A 114 -0.04 0.54 7.99
CA LEU A 114 1.07 -0.19 8.59
C LEU A 114 0.72 -0.54 10.03
N ALA A 115 0.55 -1.82 10.29
CA ALA A 115 0.27 -2.39 11.60
C ALA A 115 1.56 -3.08 12.09
N ALA A 116 2.54 -2.27 12.50
CA ALA A 116 3.90 -2.74 12.81
C ALA A 116 3.94 -3.70 14.01
N GLU A 117 3.08 -3.47 15.01
CA GLU A 117 2.91 -4.34 16.16
C GLU A 117 2.40 -5.72 15.73
N GLU A 118 1.39 -5.74 14.86
CA GLU A 118 0.83 -6.95 14.29
C GLU A 118 1.67 -7.53 13.15
N ALA A 119 2.82 -6.93 12.81
CA ALA A 119 3.65 -7.27 11.65
C ALA A 119 2.82 -7.42 10.36
N ALA A 120 1.86 -6.52 10.15
CA ALA A 120 0.93 -6.58 9.03
C ALA A 120 0.90 -5.26 8.25
N VAL A 121 0.58 -5.36 6.97
CA VAL A 121 0.28 -4.21 6.13
C VAL A 121 -1.02 -4.47 5.39
N TRP A 122 -1.91 -3.49 5.44
CA TRP A 122 -3.20 -3.52 4.76
C TRP A 122 -3.12 -2.62 3.55
N LEU A 123 -3.21 -3.21 2.35
CA LEU A 123 -3.30 -2.48 1.10
C LEU A 123 -4.77 -2.30 0.74
N LEU A 124 -5.16 -1.07 0.49
CA LEU A 124 -6.50 -0.68 0.07
C LEU A 124 -6.44 -0.02 -1.28
N TRP A 125 -7.43 -0.34 -2.10
CA TRP A 125 -7.56 0.25 -3.40
C TRP A 125 -9.01 0.54 -3.74
N GLN A 126 -9.21 1.53 -4.59
CA GLN A 126 -10.41 1.70 -5.37
C GLN A 126 -10.05 1.65 -6.85
N GLN A 127 -10.78 0.82 -7.61
CA GLN A 127 -10.76 0.91 -9.06
C GLN A 127 -11.71 2.02 -9.47
N PRO A 128 -11.24 3.00 -10.27
CA PRO A 128 -12.15 3.98 -10.84
C PRO A 128 -13.17 3.26 -11.73
N ASP A 129 -14.45 3.66 -11.64
CA ASP A 129 -15.53 3.22 -12.54
C ASP A 129 -15.30 3.83 -13.93
N ALA A 130 -14.35 3.26 -14.66
CA ALA A 130 -14.01 3.40 -16.08
C ALA A 130 -14.50 4.66 -16.87
N ALA A 131 -13.58 5.56 -17.24
CA ALA A 131 -13.52 6.24 -18.55
C ALA A 131 -12.20 7.03 -18.71
N GLY A 132 -11.06 6.35 -18.87
CA GLY A 132 -9.79 6.99 -19.21
C GLY A 132 -8.78 5.96 -19.73
N PRO A 133 -8.09 6.22 -20.85
CA PRO A 133 -7.17 5.25 -21.43
C PRO A 133 -5.92 5.16 -20.56
N GLY A 134 -5.81 4.12 -19.73
CA GLY A 134 -4.55 3.80 -19.06
C GLY A 134 -4.65 3.05 -17.73
N ASN A 135 -5.77 3.13 -17.01
CA ASN A 135 -5.84 2.60 -15.64
C ASN A 135 -6.39 1.17 -15.61
N GLY A 136 -5.62 0.25 -16.19
CA GLY A 136 -5.89 -1.18 -16.18
C GLY A 136 -5.97 -1.76 -14.76
N ARG A 137 -6.91 -2.72 -14.58
CA ARG A 137 -7.19 -3.44 -13.33
C ARG A 137 -5.94 -3.83 -12.52
N TRP A 138 -5.82 -3.29 -11.32
CA TRP A 138 -4.66 -3.50 -10.44
C TRP A 138 -4.52 -4.94 -9.88
N LEU A 139 -5.61 -5.70 -9.71
CA LEU A 139 -5.60 -6.99 -9.00
C LEU A 139 -6.41 -8.11 -9.69
N ARG A 140 -6.31 -8.24 -11.02
CA ARG A 140 -7.07 -9.22 -11.82
C ARG A 140 -6.47 -10.64 -11.85
#